data_AF-A0A1Q5QVJ2-F1
#
_entry.id   AF-A0A1Q5QVJ2-F1
#
_cell.length_a   1.000
_cell.length_b   1.000
_cell.length_c   1.000
_cell.angle_alpha   90.00
_cell.angle_beta   90.00
_cell.angle_gamma   90.00
#
_symmetry.space_group_name_H-M   'P 1'
#
loop_
_entity.id
_entity.type
_entity.pdbx_description
1 polymer ?
#
loop_
_entity_poly.entity_id
_entity_poly.type
_entity_poly.pdbx_seq_one_letter_code
_entity_poly.pdbx_strand_id
1 'polypeptide(L)'
;MGSLPKEIIERGIPNGKVIAATTPVDSLIVAGVSNWGGYGLLAAMACTKPALRDVLLRYFNRDMDHRFLSAAVKTEQAVDDSRVDNPGRPQMSVDSIPWEQHAALLEEISAVVASQAR
;
A
#
# COMPACT_ATOMS: atom_id res chain seq x y z
N MET A 1 6.10 5.52 -11.55
CA MET A 1 7.46 4.96 -11.70
C MET A 1 8.35 5.71 -12.69
N GLY A 2 7.85 6.69 -13.47
CA GLY A 2 8.65 7.37 -14.49
C GLY A 2 9.81 8.24 -13.98
N SER A 3 9.90 8.47 -12.67
CA SER A 3 11.06 9.10 -12.03
C SER A 3 12.22 8.14 -11.74
N LEU A 4 12.05 6.81 -11.89
CA LEU A 4 13.18 5.88 -11.78
C LEU A 4 13.95 5.81 -13.11
N PRO A 5 15.27 5.56 -13.07
CA PRO A 5 16.04 5.14 -14.24
C PRO A 5 15.32 3.99 -14.96
N LYS A 6 14.99 4.21 -16.23
CA LYS A 6 14.13 3.30 -17.01
C LYS A 6 14.72 1.89 -17.05
N GLU A 7 16.05 1.80 -17.11
CA GLU A 7 16.81 0.56 -17.19
C GLU A 7 16.58 -0.36 -15.99
N ILE A 8 16.29 0.20 -14.81
CA ILE A 8 15.95 -0.58 -13.61
C ILE A 8 14.67 -1.39 -13.85
N ILE A 9 13.65 -0.76 -14.42
CA ILE A 9 12.38 -1.43 -14.72
C ILE A 9 12.53 -2.38 -15.90
N GLU A 10 13.20 -1.95 -16.97
CA GLU A 10 13.37 -2.77 -18.19
C GLU A 10 14.11 -4.09 -17.93
N ARG A 11 15.06 -4.09 -17.01
CA ARG A 11 15.88 -5.26 -16.68
C ARG A 11 15.35 -6.04 -15.48
N GLY A 12 14.70 -5.36 -14.53
CA GLY A 12 14.28 -5.94 -13.25
C GLY A 12 12.86 -6.51 -13.25
N ILE A 13 11.99 -6.11 -14.19
CA ILE A 13 10.57 -6.47 -14.18
C ILE A 13 10.20 -7.24 -15.45
N PRO A 14 9.45 -8.36 -15.36
CA PRO A 14 8.89 -9.03 -16.53
C PRO A 14 8.13 -8.06 -17.44
N ASN A 15 8.40 -8.10 -18.74
CA ASN A 15 7.86 -7.16 -19.72
C ASN A 15 8.18 -5.68 -19.45
N GLY A 16 9.20 -5.37 -18.63
CA GLY A 16 9.54 -4.00 -18.22
C GLY A 16 9.71 -3.02 -19.37
N LYS A 17 10.28 -3.46 -20.50
CA LYS A 17 10.40 -2.65 -21.74
C LYS A 17 9.07 -2.18 -22.32
N VAL A 18 7.99 -2.90 -22.04
CA VAL A 18 6.63 -2.61 -22.52
C VAL A 18 5.85 -1.81 -21.47
N ILE A 19 5.99 -2.16 -20.19
CA ILE A 19 5.13 -1.64 -19.11
C ILE A 19 5.75 -0.50 -18.29
N ALA A 20 7.01 -0.12 -18.56
CA ALA A 20 7.67 0.96 -17.83
C ALA A 20 6.91 2.29 -18.00
N ALA A 21 6.20 2.70 -16.94
CA ALA A 21 5.49 3.97 -16.91
C ALA A 21 6.47 5.15 -17.07
N THR A 22 6.11 6.13 -17.89
CA THR A 22 6.94 7.30 -18.22
C THR A 22 6.56 8.57 -17.47
N THR A 23 5.41 8.58 -16.77
CA THR A 23 4.94 9.75 -16.01
C THR A 23 5.84 9.98 -14.78
N PRO A 24 6.51 11.15 -14.69
CA PRO A 24 7.36 11.49 -13.56
C PRO A 24 6.55 12.08 -12.39
N VAL A 25 7.18 12.10 -11.24
CA VAL A 25 6.74 12.73 -9.98
C VAL A 25 7.95 13.30 -9.24
N ASP A 26 7.74 14.34 -8.43
CA ASP A 26 8.81 14.99 -7.66
C ASP A 26 9.36 14.10 -6.52
N SER A 27 8.50 13.23 -5.96
CA SER A 27 8.86 12.33 -4.88
C SER A 27 8.18 10.98 -5.09
N LEU A 28 8.98 9.92 -5.21
CA LEU A 28 8.51 8.58 -5.48
C LEU A 28 8.70 7.69 -4.25
N ILE A 29 7.63 7.00 -3.83
CA ILE A 29 7.68 5.92 -2.84
C ILE A 29 7.54 4.60 -3.59
N VAL A 30 8.51 3.71 -3.41
CA VAL A 30 8.47 2.33 -3.91
C VAL A 30 8.22 1.41 -2.71
N ALA A 31 7.25 0.51 -2.82
CA ALA A 31 6.87 -0.43 -1.77
C ALA A 31 6.47 -1.78 -2.37
N GLY A 32 6.49 -2.84 -1.54
CA GLY A 32 6.08 -4.19 -1.95
C GLY A 32 4.60 -4.29 -2.31
N VAL A 33 3.76 -3.50 -1.63
CA VAL A 33 2.34 -3.26 -1.96
C VAL A 33 2.12 -1.75 -1.88
N SER A 34 1.40 -1.18 -2.85
CA SER A 34 1.21 0.27 -2.91
C SER A 34 0.54 0.85 -1.65
N ASN A 35 -0.43 0.14 -1.08
CA ASN A 35 -1.09 0.48 0.18
C ASN A 35 -0.09 0.64 1.33
N TRP A 36 0.92 -0.24 1.41
CA TRP A 36 1.95 -0.18 2.46
C TRP A 36 2.83 1.07 2.34
N GLY A 37 3.09 1.53 1.11
CA GLY A 37 3.73 2.82 0.87
C GLY A 37 2.88 3.99 1.41
N GLY A 38 1.56 3.92 1.21
CA GLY A 38 0.60 4.88 1.79
C GLY A 38 0.58 4.84 3.32
N TYR A 39 0.60 3.65 3.91
CA TYR A 39 0.68 3.46 5.36
C TYR A 39 1.96 4.09 5.93
N GLY A 40 3.11 3.80 5.31
CA GLY A 40 4.40 4.36 5.70
C GLY A 40 4.43 5.89 5.59
N LEU A 41 3.86 6.47 4.53
CA LEU A 41 3.78 7.92 4.37
C LEU A 41 2.93 8.57 5.49
N LEU A 42 1.74 8.03 5.76
CA LEU A 42 0.87 8.52 6.82
C LEU A 42 1.54 8.44 8.19
N ALA A 43 2.19 7.31 8.48
CA ALA A 43 2.97 7.10 9.70
C ALA A 43 4.12 8.11 9.84
N ALA A 44 4.89 8.34 8.78
CA ALA A 44 5.97 9.33 8.77
C ALA A 44 5.45 10.76 9.00
N MET A 45 4.30 11.11 8.42
CA MET A 45 3.63 12.40 8.69
C MET A 45 3.22 12.52 10.16
N ALA A 46 2.72 11.45 10.78
CA ALA A 46 2.34 11.42 12.19
C ALA A 46 3.54 11.52 13.15
N CYS A 47 4.71 11.04 12.74
CA CYS A 47 5.97 11.24 13.47
C CYS A 47 6.47 12.69 13.35
N THR A 48 6.44 13.26 12.15
CA THR A 48 6.99 14.61 11.88
C THR A 48 6.06 15.74 12.30
N LYS A 49 4.76 15.48 12.47
CA LYS A 49 3.76 16.47 12.90
C LYS A 49 2.98 15.97 14.13
N PRO A 50 3.59 15.96 15.34
CA PRO A 50 2.96 15.41 16.54
C PRO A 50 1.59 16.02 16.85
N ALA A 51 1.41 17.33 16.63
CA ALA A 51 0.13 18.02 16.84
C ALA A 51 -1.02 17.50 15.96
N LEU A 52 -0.72 16.79 14.87
CA LEU A 52 -1.72 16.22 13.96
C LEU A 52 -1.84 14.69 14.07
N ARG A 53 -1.02 14.05 14.92
CA ARG A 53 -0.89 12.59 14.99
C ARG A 53 -2.23 11.89 15.18
N ASP A 54 -3.01 12.29 16.17
CA ASP A 54 -4.28 11.63 16.51
C ASP A 54 -5.32 11.76 15.38
N VAL A 55 -5.28 12.86 14.63
CA VAL A 55 -6.16 13.08 13.48
C VAL A 55 -5.71 12.22 12.30
N LEU A 56 -4.41 12.19 12.01
CA LEU A 56 -3.83 11.40 10.93
C LEU A 56 -4.05 9.89 11.15
N LEU A 57 -3.89 9.41 12.38
CA LEU A 57 -3.96 7.98 12.70
C LEU A 57 -5.35 7.50 13.14
N ARG A 58 -6.36 8.37 13.13
CA ARG A 58 -7.72 8.06 13.62
C ARG A 58 -8.30 6.74 13.09
N TYR A 59 -8.04 6.43 11.82
CA TYR A 59 -8.53 5.22 11.16
C TYR A 59 -7.40 4.26 10.76
N PHE A 60 -6.18 4.50 11.24
CA PHE A 60 -5.01 3.67 10.98
C PHE A 60 -4.97 2.51 11.97
N ASN A 61 -5.92 1.57 11.83
CA ASN A 61 -6.04 0.37 12.66
C ASN A 61 -6.65 -0.78 11.85
N ARG A 62 -6.48 -2.01 12.36
CA ARG A 62 -6.92 -3.24 11.69
C ARG A 62 -8.41 -3.24 11.36
N ASP A 63 -9.25 -2.74 12.26
CA ASP A 63 -10.70 -2.85 12.13
C ASP A 63 -11.21 -1.97 10.98
N MET A 64 -10.64 -0.76 10.87
CA MET A 64 -10.93 0.16 9.78
C MET A 64 -10.38 -0.35 8.46
N ASP A 65 -9.16 -0.88 8.43
CA ASP A 65 -8.57 -1.48 7.22
C ASP A 65 -9.42 -2.66 6.71
N HIS A 66 -9.82 -3.58 7.61
CA HIS A 66 -10.74 -4.68 7.30
C HIS A 66 -12.06 -4.17 6.74
N ARG A 67 -12.62 -3.12 7.36
CA ARG A 67 -13.91 -2.54 6.95
C ARG A 67 -13.84 -1.95 5.55
N PHE A 68 -12.75 -1.28 5.19
CA PHE A 68 -12.57 -0.72 3.86
C PHE A 68 -12.45 -1.83 2.80
N LEU A 69 -11.59 -2.84 3.03
CA LEU A 69 -11.45 -3.95 2.10
C LEU A 69 -12.75 -4.75 1.98
N SER A 70 -13.40 -5.05 3.11
CA SER A 70 -14.71 -5.73 3.12
C SER A 70 -15.76 -4.98 2.32
N ALA A 71 -15.80 -3.65 2.38
CA ALA A 71 -16.74 -2.86 1.61
C ALA A 71 -16.44 -2.95 0.10
N ALA A 72 -15.18 -2.87 -0.29
CA ALA A 72 -14.76 -2.98 -1.69
C ALA A 72 -15.08 -4.37 -2.28
N VAL A 73 -14.86 -5.43 -1.50
CA VAL A 73 -15.16 -6.82 -1.89
C VAL A 73 -16.66 -7.06 -1.98
N LYS A 74 -17.44 -6.66 -0.96
CA LYS A 74 -18.91 -6.89 -0.92
C LYS A 74 -19.68 -6.13 -1.99
N THR A 75 -19.15 -4.99 -2.43
CA THR A 75 -19.73 -4.21 -3.53
C THR A 75 -19.26 -4.67 -4.90
N GLU A 76 -18.34 -5.65 -4.95
CA GLU A 76 -17.72 -6.19 -6.16
C GLU A 76 -17.04 -5.11 -7.04
N GLN A 77 -16.71 -3.94 -6.46
CA GLN A 77 -16.10 -2.82 -7.17
C GLN A 77 -14.57 -2.93 -7.25
N ALA A 78 -13.96 -3.83 -6.48
CA ALA A 78 -12.54 -4.11 -6.52
C ALA A 78 -12.29 -5.62 -6.61
N VAL A 79 -11.29 -5.98 -7.41
CA VAL A 79 -10.77 -7.34 -7.52
C VAL A 79 -9.32 -7.36 -7.04
N ASP A 80 -8.87 -8.53 -6.60
CA ASP A 80 -7.45 -8.78 -6.34
C ASP A 80 -6.67 -8.94 -7.67
N ASP A 81 -5.35 -9.17 -7.57
CA ASP A 81 -4.43 -9.40 -8.69
C ASP A 81 -5.03 -10.35 -9.73
N SER A 82 -4.88 -9.99 -11.00
CA SER A 82 -5.43 -10.72 -12.14
C SER A 82 -4.30 -11.20 -13.02
N ARG A 83 -4.24 -12.51 -13.21
CA ARG A 83 -3.27 -13.19 -14.07
C ARG A 83 -3.97 -13.90 -15.21
N VAL A 84 -3.20 -14.27 -16.23
CA VAL A 84 -3.71 -14.98 -17.42
C VAL A 84 -4.43 -16.28 -17.04
N ASP A 85 -3.93 -16.97 -16.01
CA ASP A 85 -4.43 -18.26 -15.51
C ASP A 85 -5.35 -18.14 -14.27
N ASN A 86 -5.40 -16.96 -13.64
CA ASN A 86 -6.24 -16.69 -12.47
C ASN A 86 -6.84 -15.28 -12.59
N PRO A 87 -8.01 -15.13 -13.23
CA PRO A 87 -8.69 -13.85 -13.34
C PRO A 87 -8.99 -13.26 -11.97
N GLY A 88 -8.80 -11.94 -11.86
CA GLY A 88 -9.12 -11.19 -10.65
C GLY A 88 -10.60 -11.32 -10.29
N ARG A 89 -10.86 -11.51 -9.00
CA ARG A 89 -12.21 -11.57 -8.43
C ARG A 89 -12.25 -10.79 -7.11
N PRO A 90 -13.43 -10.35 -6.66
CA PRO A 90 -13.55 -9.77 -5.32
C PRO A 90 -13.11 -10.80 -4.27
N GLN A 91 -12.09 -10.46 -3.49
CA GLN A 91 -11.50 -11.35 -2.49
C GLN A 91 -10.88 -10.52 -1.35
N MET A 92 -10.87 -11.07 -0.13
CA MET A 92 -10.24 -10.44 1.04
C MET A 92 -8.70 -10.53 1.00
N SER A 93 -8.11 -9.99 -0.06
CA SER A 93 -6.68 -9.93 -0.31
C SER A 93 -6.33 -8.76 -1.23
N VAL A 94 -5.08 -8.30 -1.18
CA VAL A 94 -4.51 -7.30 -2.10
C VAL A 94 -3.16 -7.81 -2.59
N ASP A 95 -2.91 -7.70 -3.88
CA ASP A 95 -1.70 -8.23 -4.55
C ASP A 95 -1.48 -9.73 -4.26
N SER A 96 -2.56 -10.52 -4.18
CA SER A 96 -2.57 -11.94 -3.77
C SER A 96 -2.11 -12.21 -2.33
N ILE A 97 -2.02 -11.19 -1.49
CA ILE A 97 -1.66 -11.32 -0.08
C ILE A 97 -2.92 -11.29 0.79
N PRO A 98 -3.15 -12.27 1.68
CA PRO A 98 -4.31 -12.28 2.57
C PRO A 98 -4.34 -11.05 3.48
N TRP A 99 -5.54 -10.55 3.76
CA TRP A 99 -5.77 -9.37 4.59
C TRP A 99 -5.03 -9.39 5.94
N GLU A 100 -4.92 -10.56 6.58
CA GLU A 100 -4.26 -10.72 7.87
C GLU A 100 -2.80 -10.25 7.86
N GLN A 101 -2.09 -10.41 6.74
CA GLN A 101 -0.71 -9.95 6.61
C GLN A 101 -0.64 -8.43 6.47
N HIS A 102 -1.60 -7.81 5.80
CA HIS A 102 -1.69 -6.35 5.74
C HIS A 102 -2.00 -5.76 7.12
N ALA A 103 -2.90 -6.40 7.88
CA ALA A 103 -3.22 -5.99 9.24
C ALA A 103 -2.02 -6.09 10.18
N ALA A 104 -1.25 -7.19 10.10
CA ALA A 104 -0.03 -7.36 10.88
C ALA A 104 1.00 -6.26 10.59
N LEU A 105 1.25 -5.96 9.31
CA LEU A 105 2.18 -4.89 8.94
C LEU A 105 1.70 -3.50 9.42
N LEU A 106 0.39 -3.24 9.32
CA LEU A 106 -0.20 -1.99 9.82
C LEU A 106 0.02 -1.84 11.34
N GLU A 107 -0.12 -2.92 12.10
CA GLU A 107 0.14 -2.95 13.54
C GLU A 107 1.62 -2.75 13.86
N GLU A 108 2.54 -3.35 13.08
CA GLU A 108 3.98 -3.12 13.21
C GLU A 108 4.35 -1.65 12.96
N ILE A 109 3.82 -1.04 11.91
CA ILE A 109 4.03 0.39 11.63
C ILE A 109 3.48 1.24 12.78
N SER A 110 2.30 0.92 13.29
CA SER A 110 1.68 1.63 14.42
C SER A 110 2.56 1.56 15.68
N ALA A 111 3.16 0.40 15.96
CA ALA A 111 4.08 0.21 17.07
C ALA A 111 5.34 1.08 16.93
N VAL A 112 5.88 1.20 15.71
CA VAL A 112 7.01 2.11 15.42
C VAL A 112 6.62 3.56 15.74
N VAL A 113 5.48 4.04 15.24
CA VAL A 113 5.03 5.42 15.51
C VAL A 113 4.84 5.68 17.01
N ALA A 114 4.25 4.72 17.74
CA ALA A 114 4.07 4.82 19.18
C ALA A 114 5.40 4.89 19.94
N SER A 115 6.45 4.23 19.47
CA SER A 115 7.78 4.31 20.09
C SER A 115 8.47 5.67 19.89
N GLN A 116 8.13 6.38 18.81
CA GLN A 116 8.60 7.75 18.51
C GLN A 116 7.81 8.84 19.26
N ALA A 117 6.77 8.46 20.01
CA ALA A 117 5.96 9.38 20.79
C ALA A 117 6.54 9.67 22.19
N ARG A 118 7.63 8.99 22.56
CA ARG A 118 8.28 9.08 23.87
C ARG A 118 9.35 10.14 23.90
#